data_AF-A0A1G3A795-F1
#
_entry.id   AF-A0A1G3A795-F1
#
_cell.length_a   1.000
_cell.length_b   1.000
_cell.length_c   1.000
_cell.angle_alpha   90.00
_cell.angle_beta   90.00
_cell.angle_gamma   90.00
#
_symmetry.space_group_name_H-M   'P 1'
#
loop_
_entity.id
_entity.type
_entity.pdbx_description
1 polymer ?
#
loop_
_entity_poly.entity_id
_entity_poly.type
_entity_poly.pdbx_seq_one_letter_code
_entity_poly.pdbx_strand_id
1 'polypeptide(L)'
;MSKPNDDIEIHVPEFLRPLFWEYNVRQMDVRKHADAIMDRIMERGTWDAMCWLRKVYDSDQIVSYLKRRGMRVLPPREMNYWALVSGVPQDQRTAWMQEARKPLNVWKDRFTP
;
A
#
# COMPACT_ATOMS: atom_id res chain seq x y z
N MET A 1 -25.08 -15.20 21.65
CA MET A 1 -24.09 -16.29 21.53
C MET A 1 -23.00 -15.82 20.58
N SER A 2 -21.87 -15.41 21.14
CA SER A 2 -20.71 -14.93 20.41
C SER A 2 -20.16 -16.04 19.50
N LYS A 3 -19.87 -15.70 18.24
CA LYS A 3 -19.20 -16.62 17.31
C LYS A 3 -17.77 -16.86 17.81
N PRO A 4 -17.34 -18.12 18.01
CA PRO A 4 -15.96 -18.39 18.31
C PRO A 4 -15.16 -18.34 17.01
N ASN A 5 -14.06 -17.58 17.02
CA ASN A 5 -12.91 -17.59 16.09
C ASN A 5 -12.74 -16.44 15.05
N ASP A 6 -13.25 -15.24 15.31
CA ASP A 6 -13.00 -14.06 14.44
C ASP A 6 -11.61 -13.36 14.65
N ASP A 7 -10.81 -13.84 15.61
CA ASP A 7 -9.53 -13.25 16.04
C ASP A 7 -8.32 -14.14 15.74
N ILE A 8 -8.20 -14.66 14.50
CA ILE A 8 -6.87 -15.11 14.05
C ILE A 8 -6.07 -13.83 13.81
N GLU A 9 -5.27 -13.43 14.80
CA GLU A 9 -4.22 -12.42 14.63
C GLU A 9 -3.22 -12.95 13.60
N ILE A 10 -3.45 -12.60 12.33
CA ILE A 10 -2.50 -12.87 11.27
C ILE A 10 -1.41 -11.82 11.44
N HIS A 11 -0.26 -12.22 11.99
CA HIS A 11 0.90 -11.36 12.11
C HIS A 11 1.70 -11.32 10.82
N VAL A 12 2.54 -10.28 10.69
CA VAL A 12 3.46 -10.18 9.57
C VAL A 12 4.57 -11.24 9.67
N PRO A 13 4.79 -12.03 8.61
CA PRO A 13 5.79 -13.10 8.61
C PRO A 13 7.23 -12.57 8.67
N GLU A 14 8.12 -13.38 9.26
CA GLU A 14 9.52 -13.01 9.54
C GLU A 14 10.32 -12.62 8.28
N PHE A 15 10.03 -13.20 7.11
CA PHE A 15 10.72 -12.85 5.87
C PHE A 15 10.48 -11.39 5.44
N LEU A 16 9.44 -10.74 5.95
CA LEU A 16 9.17 -9.32 5.71
C LEU A 16 9.89 -8.40 6.69
N ARG A 17 10.54 -8.91 7.74
CA ARG A 17 11.29 -8.12 8.72
C ARG A 17 12.26 -7.09 8.09
N PRO A 18 12.97 -7.38 6.99
CA PRO A 18 13.83 -6.38 6.36
C PRO A 18 13.10 -5.12 5.88
N LEU A 19 11.79 -5.20 5.57
CA LEU A 19 10.97 -4.05 5.17
C LEU A 19 10.45 -3.23 6.37
N PHE A 20 10.55 -3.78 7.58
CA PHE A 20 9.98 -3.23 8.81
C PHE A 20 11.02 -3.23 9.93
N TRP A 21 12.26 -2.87 9.62
CA TRP A 21 13.37 -2.89 10.58
C TRP A 21 13.13 -1.98 11.79
N GLU A 22 12.26 -0.97 11.64
CA GLU A 22 11.83 -0.06 12.70
C GLU A 22 10.65 -0.59 13.55
N TYR A 23 10.07 -1.74 13.22
CA TYR A 23 8.91 -2.32 13.91
C TYR A 23 9.19 -3.71 14.48
N ASN A 24 8.47 -4.06 15.55
CA ASN A 24 8.36 -5.46 15.98
C ASN A 24 7.34 -6.21 15.11
N VAL A 25 7.80 -6.87 14.05
CA VAL A 25 6.94 -7.60 13.09
C VAL A 25 6.03 -8.64 13.76
N ARG A 26 6.45 -9.23 14.88
CA ARG A 26 5.66 -10.23 15.62
C ARG A 26 4.44 -9.64 16.31
N GLN A 27 4.46 -8.33 16.57
CA GLN A 27 3.33 -7.61 17.17
C GLN A 27 2.51 -6.86 16.11
N MET A 28 2.92 -6.93 14.85
CA MET A 28 2.29 -6.19 13.77
C MET A 28 1.12 -7.00 13.19
N ASP A 29 -0.09 -6.60 13.58
CA ASP A 29 -1.37 -7.12 13.09
C ASP A 29 -1.65 -6.61 11.66
N VAL A 30 -1.97 -7.53 10.73
CA VAL A 30 -2.20 -7.20 9.31
C VAL A 30 -3.41 -6.31 9.05
N ARG A 31 -4.43 -6.33 9.92
CA ARG A 31 -5.64 -5.52 9.78
C ARG A 31 -5.41 -4.14 10.40
N LYS A 32 -4.93 -4.08 11.64
CA LYS A 32 -4.69 -2.83 12.37
C LYS A 32 -3.61 -1.96 11.70
N HIS A 33 -2.61 -2.61 11.11
CA HIS A 33 -1.48 -1.92 10.46
C HIS A 33 -1.52 -2.01 8.94
N ALA A 34 -2.69 -2.28 8.34
CA ALA A 34 -2.84 -2.50 6.90
C ALA A 34 -2.22 -1.39 6.05
N ASP A 35 -2.48 -0.13 6.39
CA ASP A 35 -1.95 1.01 5.64
C ASP A 35 -0.42 1.05 5.66
N ALA A 36 0.21 0.84 6.82
CA ALA A 36 1.67 0.83 6.94
C ALA A 36 2.33 -0.36 6.22
N ILE A 37 1.66 -1.51 6.24
CA ILE A 37 2.11 -2.72 5.54
C ILE A 37 2.03 -2.51 4.02
N MET A 38 0.90 -2.01 3.54
CA MET A 38 0.71 -1.69 2.13
C MET A 38 1.69 -0.61 1.68
N ASP A 39 1.88 0.47 2.45
CA ASP A 39 2.89 1.51 2.16
C ASP A 39 4.26 0.87 1.88
N ARG A 40 4.76 0.09 2.84
CA ARG A 40 6.12 -0.46 2.78
C ARG A 40 6.32 -1.48 1.67
N ILE A 41 5.39 -2.41 1.52
CA ILE A 41 5.51 -3.47 0.51
C ILE A 41 5.26 -2.90 -0.89
N MET A 42 4.29 -2.00 -1.06
CA MET A 42 4.01 -1.43 -2.37
C MET A 42 5.15 -0.53 -2.87
N GLU A 43 5.86 0.14 -1.97
CA GLU A 43 7.00 1.01 -2.32
C GLU A 43 8.30 0.24 -2.55
N ARG A 44 8.61 -0.77 -1.72
CA ARG A 44 9.96 -1.38 -1.66
C ARG A 44 9.96 -2.90 -1.55
N GLY A 45 8.80 -3.55 -1.70
CA GLY A 45 8.64 -4.99 -1.54
C GLY A 45 9.39 -5.79 -2.61
N THR A 46 9.93 -6.93 -2.20
CA THR A 46 10.39 -7.98 -3.12
C THR A 46 9.19 -8.69 -3.75
N TRP A 47 9.42 -9.48 -4.80
CA TRP A 47 8.37 -10.29 -5.43
C TRP A 47 7.56 -11.12 -4.41
N ASP A 48 8.24 -11.79 -3.49
CA ASP A 48 7.58 -12.61 -2.45
C ASP A 48 6.71 -11.76 -1.52
N ALA A 49 7.16 -10.55 -1.18
CA ALA A 49 6.37 -9.60 -0.38
C ALA A 49 5.11 -9.15 -1.12
N MET A 50 5.24 -8.88 -2.43
CA MET A 50 4.11 -8.49 -3.28
C MET A 50 3.09 -9.62 -3.41
N CYS A 51 3.55 -10.86 -3.62
CA CYS A 51 2.71 -12.04 -3.65
C CYS A 51 2.00 -12.27 -2.31
N TRP A 52 2.69 -12.07 -1.19
CA TRP A 52 2.09 -12.18 0.13
C TRP A 52 1.01 -11.10 0.35
N LEU A 53 1.28 -9.84 -0.01
CA LEU A 53 0.31 -8.75 0.14
C LEU A 53 -0.98 -9.06 -0.62
N ARG A 54 -0.88 -9.56 -1.85
CA ARG A 54 -2.05 -9.95 -2.66
C ARG A 54 -2.82 -11.16 -2.14
N LYS A 55 -2.23 -11.96 -1.25
CA LYS A 55 -2.92 -13.06 -0.56
C LYS A 55 -3.62 -12.59 0.71
N VAL A 56 -3.06 -11.57 1.37
CA VAL A 56 -3.57 -11.05 2.64
C VAL A 56 -4.65 -10.00 2.43
N TYR A 57 -4.52 -9.16 1.40
CA TYR A 57 -5.47 -8.10 1.09
C TYR A 57 -6.10 -8.36 -0.27
N ASP A 58 -7.43 -8.30 -0.29
CA ASP A 58 -8.17 -8.43 -1.53
C ASP A 58 -7.98 -7.19 -2.44
N SER A 59 -8.43 -7.33 -3.69
CA SER A 59 -8.31 -6.26 -4.68
C SER A 59 -9.04 -4.98 -4.26
N ASP A 60 -10.18 -5.07 -3.58
CA ASP A 60 -10.95 -3.90 -3.15
C ASP A 60 -10.25 -3.13 -2.05
N GLN A 61 -9.61 -3.81 -1.09
CA GLN A 61 -8.77 -3.22 -0.06
C GLN A 61 -7.57 -2.51 -0.68
N ILE A 62 -6.89 -3.14 -1.64
CA ILE A 62 -5.76 -2.53 -2.37
C ILE A 62 -6.23 -1.29 -3.13
N VAL A 63 -7.33 -1.36 -3.88
CA VAL A 63 -7.89 -0.22 -4.63
C VAL A 63 -8.30 0.91 -3.69
N SER A 64 -8.93 0.60 -2.56
CA SER A 64 -9.31 1.58 -1.54
C SER A 64 -8.09 2.29 -0.97
N TYR A 65 -7.03 1.55 -0.65
CA TYR A 65 -5.76 2.13 -0.20
C TYR A 65 -5.13 3.02 -1.28
N LEU A 66 -5.08 2.58 -2.55
CA LEU A 66 -4.52 3.37 -3.65
C LEU A 66 -5.25 4.70 -3.86
N LYS A 67 -6.59 4.70 -3.74
CA LYS A 67 -7.43 5.90 -3.82
C LYS A 67 -7.18 6.87 -2.66
N ARG A 68 -7.08 6.36 -1.43
CA ARG A 68 -6.94 7.20 -0.23
C ARG A 68 -5.51 7.72 -0.04
N ARG A 69 -4.51 6.93 -0.41
CA ARG A 69 -3.10 7.16 -0.04
C ARG A 69 -2.12 7.04 -1.18
N GLY A 70 -2.34 6.14 -2.14
CA GLY A 70 -1.39 5.78 -3.18
C GLY A 70 -0.79 6.97 -3.93
N MET A 71 -1.61 7.95 -4.30
CA MET A 71 -1.16 9.16 -5.03
C MET A 71 -0.13 10.01 -4.28
N ARG A 72 -0.13 9.96 -2.94
CA ARG A 72 0.74 10.80 -2.09
C ARG A 72 2.00 10.07 -1.66
N VAL A 73 1.96 8.74 -1.58
CA VAL A 73 2.99 7.94 -0.91
C VAL A 73 3.74 7.00 -1.84
N LEU A 74 3.17 6.66 -3.00
CA LEU A 74 3.80 5.76 -3.96
C LEU A 74 4.38 6.53 -5.14
N PRO A 75 5.57 6.14 -5.63
CA PRO A 75 6.05 6.59 -6.93
C PRO A 75 5.03 6.22 -8.04
N PRO A 76 4.89 7.03 -9.11
CA PRO A 76 3.91 6.76 -10.17
C PRO A 76 4.03 5.37 -10.79
N ARG A 77 5.25 4.83 -10.89
CA ARG A 77 5.51 3.48 -11.40
C ARG A 77 4.82 2.41 -10.55
N GLU A 78 5.03 2.47 -9.24
CA GLU A 78 4.45 1.51 -8.29
C GLU A 78 2.94 1.68 -8.22
N MET A 79 2.45 2.92 -8.18
CA MET A 79 1.00 3.18 -8.20
C MET A 79 0.33 2.58 -9.44
N ASN A 80 0.93 2.73 -10.63
CA ASN A 80 0.38 2.15 -11.86
C ASN A 80 0.39 0.61 -11.84
N TYR A 81 1.49 0.02 -11.36
CA TYR A 81 1.59 -1.43 -11.21
C TYR A 81 0.50 -1.98 -10.28
N TRP A 82 0.35 -1.38 -9.11
CA TRP A 82 -0.63 -1.83 -8.11
C TRP A 82 -2.07 -1.66 -8.59
N ALA A 83 -2.37 -0.56 -9.28
CA ALA A 83 -3.68 -0.37 -9.90
C ALA A 83 -3.94 -1.41 -11.01
N LEU A 84 -2.93 -1.78 -11.80
CA LEU A 84 -3.05 -2.82 -12.82
C LEU A 84 -3.35 -4.19 -12.21
N VAL A 85 -2.56 -4.63 -11.23
CA VAL A 85 -2.70 -5.99 -10.65
C VAL A 85 -3.91 -6.14 -9.74
N SER A 86 -4.52 -5.04 -9.30
CA SER A 86 -5.78 -5.02 -8.55
C SER A 86 -7.02 -4.85 -9.43
N GLY A 87 -6.85 -4.82 -10.76
CA GLY A 87 -7.98 -4.83 -11.70
C GLY A 87 -8.59 -3.46 -11.98
N VAL A 88 -7.91 -2.35 -11.63
CA VAL A 88 -8.39 -1.01 -11.96
C VAL A 88 -8.44 -0.85 -13.49
N PRO A 89 -9.58 -0.43 -14.07
CA PRO A 89 -9.72 -0.17 -15.51
C PRO A 89 -8.68 0.81 -16.06
N GLN A 90 -8.28 0.62 -17.32
CA GLN A 90 -7.17 1.38 -17.93
C GLN A 90 -7.44 2.90 -17.95
N ASP A 91 -8.65 3.31 -18.31
CA ASP A 91 -9.12 4.71 -18.28
C ASP A 91 -8.97 5.33 -16.89
N GLN A 92 -9.38 4.61 -15.84
CA GLN A 92 -9.22 5.06 -14.45
C GLN A 92 -7.75 5.15 -14.05
N ARG A 93 -6.91 4.17 -14.42
CA ARG A 93 -5.46 4.22 -14.16
C ARG A 93 -4.80 5.41 -14.86
N THR A 94 -5.17 5.66 -16.13
CA THR A 94 -4.63 6.79 -16.89
C THR A 94 -4.99 8.12 -16.22
N ALA A 95 -6.23 8.29 -15.76
CA ALA A 95 -6.63 9.48 -15.02
C ALA A 95 -5.80 9.66 -13.73
N TRP A 96 -5.59 8.58 -12.97
CA TRP A 96 -4.74 8.63 -11.76
C TRP A 96 -3.30 9.00 -12.07
N MET A 97 -2.73 8.48 -13.16
CA MET A 97 -1.36 8.80 -13.57
C MET A 97 -1.21 10.24 -14.06
N GLN A 98 -2.24 10.79 -14.71
CA GLN A 98 -2.25 12.20 -15.07
C GLN A 98 -2.29 13.08 -13.81
N GLU A 99 -3.09 12.72 -12.82
CA GLU A 99 -3.18 13.44 -11.55
C GLU A 99 -1.86 13.36 -10.77
N ALA A 100 -1.29 12.16 -10.61
CA ALA A 100 -0.02 11.95 -9.89
C ALA A 100 1.19 12.61 -10.57
N ARG A 101 1.13 12.88 -11.89
CA ARG A 101 2.17 13.59 -12.65
C ARG A 101 2.06 15.10 -12.56
N LYS A 102 0.92 15.65 -12.11
CA LYS A 102 0.85 17.08 -11.81
C LYS A 102 1.88 17.33 -10.71
N PRO A 103 2.83 18.26 -10.90
CA PRO A 103 3.81 18.55 -9.86
C PRO A 103 3.02 18.93 -8.60
N LEU A 104 3.21 18.15 -7.55
CA LEU A 104 2.89 18.58 -6.20
C LEU A 104 3.67 19.89 -6.01
N ASN A 105 3.01 21.04 -6.12
CA ASN A 105 3.62 22.38 -6.03
C ASN A 105 4.17 22.70 -4.61
N VAL A 106 4.59 21.69 -3.84
CA VAL A 106 5.05 21.81 -2.45
C VAL A 106 6.38 22.54 -2.31
N TRP A 107 7.11 22.74 -3.41
CA TRP A 107 8.35 23.52 -3.41
C TRP A 107 8.19 24.98 -3.87
N LYS A 108 6.98 25.44 -4.22
CA LYS A 108 6.76 26.86 -4.59
C LYS A 108 6.47 27.79 -3.40
N ASP A 109 6.16 27.25 -2.21
CA ASP A 109 5.84 28.07 -1.02
C ASP A 109 7.01 28.26 -0.04
N ARG A 110 8.23 27.84 -0.38
CA ARG A 110 9.40 27.96 0.53
C ARG A 110 10.45 28.98 0.10
N PHE A 111 10.30 29.59 -1.08
CA PHE A 111 11.22 30.60 -1.60
C PHE A 111 10.45 31.65 -2.42
N THR A 112 9.61 32.42 -1.76
CA THR A 112 9.27 33.78 -2.21
C THR A 112 10.14 34.75 -1.40
N PRO A 113 11.06 35.50 -2.04
CA PRO A 113 11.87 36.52 -1.39
C PRO A 113 11.03 37.73 -0.92
#